data_AF-A0A0R3SD05-F1
#
_entry.id   AF-A0A0R3SD05-F1
#
_cell.length_a   1.000
_cell.length_b   1.000
_cell.length_c   1.000
_cell.angle_alpha   90.00
_cell.angle_beta   90.00
_cell.angle_gamma   90.00
#
_symmetry.space_group_name_H-M   'P 1'
#
loop_
_entity.id
_entity.type
_entity.pdbx_description
1 polymer ?
#
loop_
_entity_poly.entity_id
_entity_poly.type
_entity_poly.pdbx_seq_one_letter_code
_entity_poly.pdbx_strand_id
1 'polypeptide(L)'
;MRISILVYATSIDCPNRLLAFTRVRNIVIHDAPAAHTAPRQIINRFRNTAIENYKMGLWSLDLLQLCTLHGGDNFAPYLNSQDQLNELLEFFLNPEKSKAVSTQIQMKIYSLLKTWAISYKNAFSSNNFEYACDRLKRNNISINIDDLYNSHWLPDKDVFGSPIDSVSYNLQDVFGEISKENKQLHAELQSIFQMASNEKKKGSVLDEGIQKRFKNARQRTDKIKQMVTTSRAFWNDFYEHLVNKPSEFNQIDSNVQKIFESMDQAVNFCEIALQLEEEVVS
;
A
#
# COMPACT_ATOMS: atom_id res chain seq x y z
N MET A 1 -1.74 1.28 15.20
CA MET A 1 -2.89 0.63 14.53
C MET A 1 -3.72 -0.22 15.50
N ARG A 2 -5.05 -0.05 15.52
CA ARG A 2 -5.93 -0.96 16.27
C ARG A 2 -6.02 -2.29 15.52
N ILE A 3 -5.60 -3.39 16.17
CA ILE A 3 -5.67 -4.77 15.64
C ILE A 3 -7.05 -5.08 15.01
N SER A 4 -8.11 -4.42 15.49
CA SER A 4 -9.49 -4.59 15.02
C SER A 4 -9.71 -4.38 13.52
N ILE A 5 -8.99 -3.45 12.86
CA ILE A 5 -9.30 -3.14 11.45
C ILE A 5 -8.73 -4.17 10.47
N LEU A 6 -7.54 -4.73 10.75
CA LEU A 6 -6.95 -5.81 9.96
C LEU A 6 -7.74 -7.11 10.11
N VAL A 7 -8.14 -7.42 11.35
CA VAL A 7 -8.97 -8.58 11.67
C VAL A 7 -10.32 -8.48 10.96
N TYR A 8 -10.94 -7.29 11.00
CA TYR A 8 -12.18 -7.02 10.29
C TYR A 8 -12.00 -7.15 8.77
N ALA A 9 -10.98 -6.51 8.19
CA ALA A 9 -10.72 -6.54 6.75
C ALA A 9 -10.57 -7.96 6.19
N THR A 10 -10.04 -8.87 6.99
CA THR A 10 -9.84 -10.30 6.63
C THR A 10 -10.91 -11.23 7.21
N SER A 11 -11.98 -10.70 7.80
CA SER A 11 -13.08 -11.51 8.36
C SER A 11 -14.06 -11.96 7.28
N ILE A 12 -14.74 -13.07 7.53
CA ILE A 12 -15.88 -13.52 6.72
C ILE A 12 -17.04 -12.51 6.77
N ASP A 13 -17.19 -11.81 7.90
CA ASP A 13 -18.27 -10.85 8.14
C ASP A 13 -18.02 -9.48 7.52
N CYS A 14 -16.92 -9.28 6.79
CA CYS A 14 -16.63 -8.03 6.12
C CYS A 14 -17.44 -7.91 4.83
N PRO A 15 -18.46 -7.03 4.74
CA PRO A 15 -19.31 -6.92 3.57
C PRO A 15 -18.64 -6.14 2.43
N ASN A 16 -17.72 -5.22 2.73
CA ASN A 16 -17.00 -4.43 1.73
C ASN A 16 -15.50 -4.50 1.97
N ARG A 17 -14.90 -5.58 1.49
CA ARG A 17 -13.50 -5.92 1.76
C ARG A 17 -12.52 -5.01 1.05
N LEU A 18 -12.81 -4.60 -0.18
CA LEU A 18 -12.01 -3.62 -0.89
C LEU A 18 -11.92 -2.30 -0.12
N LEU A 19 -13.03 -1.79 0.40
CA LEU A 19 -13.02 -0.59 1.24
C LEU A 19 -12.20 -0.79 2.52
N ALA A 20 -12.35 -1.94 3.19
CA ALA A 20 -11.57 -2.25 4.39
C ALA A 20 -10.06 -2.31 4.08
N PHE A 21 -9.68 -2.88 2.94
CA PHE A 21 -8.32 -2.93 2.43
C PHE A 21 -7.78 -1.52 2.14
N THR A 22 -8.55 -0.68 1.45
CA THR A 22 -8.21 0.73 1.20
C THR A 22 -7.95 1.48 2.51
N ARG A 23 -8.80 1.28 3.53
CA ARG A 23 -8.62 1.91 4.85
C ARG A 23 -7.35 1.45 5.56
N VAL A 24 -7.04 0.15 5.51
CA VAL A 24 -5.78 -0.38 6.06
C VAL A 24 -4.59 0.26 5.35
N ARG A 25 -4.60 0.28 4.01
CA ARG A 25 -3.56 0.90 3.18
C ARG A 25 -3.35 2.37 3.56
N ASN A 26 -4.43 3.14 3.73
CA ASN A 26 -4.34 4.53 4.18
C ASN A 26 -3.70 4.63 5.57
N ILE A 27 -4.13 3.83 6.54
CA ILE A 27 -3.50 3.83 7.88
C ILE A 27 -2.00 3.56 7.78
N VAL A 28 -1.58 2.56 6.99
CA VAL A 28 -0.18 2.20 6.81
C VAL A 28 0.64 3.34 6.22
N ILE A 29 0.11 4.09 5.25
CA ILE A 29 0.83 5.22 4.62
C ILE A 29 1.00 6.39 5.60
N HIS A 30 -0.04 6.70 6.37
CA HIS A 30 -0.08 7.91 7.18
C HIS A 30 0.54 7.72 8.58
N ASP A 31 0.62 6.49 9.10
CA ASP A 31 1.10 6.17 10.45
C ASP A 31 2.34 5.24 10.40
N ALA A 32 3.53 5.79 10.67
CA ALA A 32 4.79 5.04 10.66
C ALA A 32 4.80 3.85 11.65
N PRO A 33 4.37 4.01 12.92
CA PRO A 33 4.10 2.87 13.80
C PRO A 33 3.16 1.81 13.21
N ALA A 34 2.12 2.21 12.46
CA ALA A 34 1.27 1.25 11.76
C ALA A 34 2.03 0.52 10.64
N ALA A 35 2.79 1.22 9.81
CA ALA A 35 3.61 0.61 8.76
C ALA A 35 4.59 -0.44 9.31
N HIS A 36 5.18 -0.17 10.48
CA HIS A 36 6.08 -1.10 11.15
C HIS A 36 5.38 -2.35 11.68
N THR A 37 4.20 -2.18 12.29
CA THR A 37 3.52 -3.29 12.97
C THR A 37 2.58 -4.09 12.06
N ALA A 38 2.17 -3.54 10.93
CA ALA A 38 1.22 -4.15 10.01
C ALA A 38 1.68 -5.48 9.40
N PRO A 39 2.92 -5.63 8.88
CA PRO A 39 3.39 -6.91 8.33
C PRO A 39 3.19 -8.06 9.32
N ARG A 40 3.62 -7.86 10.57
CA ARG A 40 3.50 -8.87 11.64
C ARG A 40 2.06 -9.22 11.97
N GLN A 41 1.20 -8.20 12.07
CA GLN A 41 -0.21 -8.41 12.40
C GLN A 41 -0.93 -9.18 11.29
N ILE A 42 -0.61 -8.89 10.01
CA ILE A 42 -1.17 -9.60 8.86
C ILE A 42 -0.66 -11.04 8.81
N ILE A 43 0.65 -11.27 9.01
CA ILE A 43 1.23 -12.62 9.05
C ILE A 43 0.63 -13.45 10.18
N ASN A 44 0.49 -12.89 11.38
CA ASN A 44 -0.15 -13.61 12.50
C ASN A 44 -1.62 -13.90 12.23
N ARG A 45 -2.35 -12.97 11.60
CA ARG A 45 -3.73 -13.22 11.16
C ARG A 45 -3.78 -14.40 10.20
N PHE A 46 -2.94 -14.40 9.17
CA PHE A 46 -2.82 -15.51 8.22
C PHE A 46 -2.57 -16.85 8.93
N ARG A 47 -1.53 -16.92 9.78
CA ARG A 47 -1.13 -18.16 10.47
C ARG A 47 -2.25 -18.75 11.33
N ASN A 48 -3.09 -17.90 11.91
CA ASN A 48 -4.15 -18.31 12.81
C ASN A 48 -5.43 -18.73 12.07
N THR A 49 -5.62 -18.35 10.80
CA THR A 49 -6.90 -18.57 10.10
C THR A 49 -6.77 -19.42 8.84
N ALA A 50 -5.58 -19.52 8.24
CA ALA A 50 -5.39 -20.14 6.94
C ALA A 50 -5.77 -21.63 6.86
N ILE A 51 -5.61 -22.36 7.96
CA ILE A 51 -5.96 -23.79 8.04
C ILE A 51 -7.47 -23.98 8.16
N GLU A 52 -8.13 -23.15 8.96
CA GLU A 52 -9.57 -23.28 9.26
C GLU A 52 -10.45 -22.66 8.17
N ASN A 53 -9.98 -21.57 7.55
CA ASN A 53 -10.71 -20.83 6.54
C ASN A 53 -9.77 -20.30 5.47
N TYR A 54 -9.75 -21.00 4.33
CA TYR A 54 -8.84 -20.67 3.24
C TYR A 54 -9.06 -19.25 2.68
N LYS A 55 -10.30 -18.74 2.68
CA LYS A 55 -10.61 -17.39 2.18
C LYS A 55 -9.97 -16.32 3.05
N MET A 56 -10.08 -16.47 4.37
CA MET A 56 -9.45 -15.56 5.33
C MET A 56 -7.92 -15.60 5.22
N GLY A 57 -7.36 -16.80 4.97
CA GLY A 57 -5.94 -16.96 4.64
C GLY A 57 -5.55 -16.18 3.38
N LEU A 58 -6.27 -16.36 2.27
CA LEU A 58 -6.03 -15.65 1.01
C LEU A 58 -6.15 -14.13 1.18
N TRP A 59 -7.24 -13.64 1.78
CA TRP A 59 -7.43 -12.21 2.03
C TRP A 59 -6.31 -11.60 2.89
N SER A 60 -5.74 -12.36 3.81
CA SER A 60 -4.59 -11.90 4.58
C SER A 60 -3.35 -11.73 3.68
N LEU A 61 -3.12 -12.66 2.75
CA LEU A 61 -2.02 -12.55 1.78
C LEU A 61 -2.27 -11.46 0.73
N ASP A 62 -3.52 -11.27 0.31
CA ASP A 62 -3.92 -10.18 -0.60
C ASP A 62 -3.71 -8.82 0.06
N LEU A 63 -4.09 -8.68 1.34
CA LEU A 63 -3.84 -7.47 2.10
C LEU A 63 -2.34 -7.20 2.29
N LEU A 64 -1.55 -8.26 2.50
CA LEU A 64 -0.09 -8.16 2.57
C LEU A 64 0.49 -7.65 1.25
N GLN A 65 0.05 -8.23 0.12
CA GLN A 65 0.45 -7.79 -1.22
C GLN A 65 0.04 -6.35 -1.51
N LEU A 66 -1.21 -5.98 -1.23
CA LEU A 66 -1.69 -4.61 -1.38
C LEU A 66 -0.79 -3.63 -0.62
N CYS A 67 -0.46 -3.93 0.63
CA CYS A 67 0.38 -3.05 1.43
C CYS A 67 1.84 -3.00 0.91
N THR A 68 2.37 -4.07 0.31
CA THR A 68 3.70 -4.00 -0.32
C THR A 68 3.73 -3.12 -1.56
N LEU A 69 2.68 -3.16 -2.38
CA LEU A 69 2.59 -2.39 -3.62
C LEU A 69 2.22 -0.92 -3.34
N HIS A 70 1.28 -0.71 -2.42
CA HIS A 70 0.55 0.54 -2.30
C HIS A 70 0.54 1.11 -0.87
N GLY A 71 1.28 0.53 0.08
CA GLY A 71 1.40 1.00 1.47
C GLY A 71 2.48 2.06 1.70
N GLY A 72 3.11 2.55 0.63
CA GLY A 72 4.20 3.53 0.69
C GLY A 72 5.55 2.93 1.08
N ASP A 73 6.55 3.80 1.19
CA ASP A 73 7.97 3.41 1.20
C ASP A 73 8.41 2.61 2.43
N ASN A 74 7.63 2.64 3.52
CA ASN A 74 8.02 2.04 4.79
C ASN A 74 7.59 0.56 4.92
N PHE A 75 6.51 0.12 4.25
CA PHE A 75 5.93 -1.19 4.53
C PHE A 75 6.83 -2.34 4.06
N ALA A 76 7.31 -2.29 2.81
CA ALA A 76 8.15 -3.33 2.25
C ALA A 76 9.49 -3.53 3.00
N PRO A 77 10.21 -2.48 3.43
CA PRO A 77 11.37 -2.62 4.32
C PRO A 77 11.09 -3.40 5.61
N TYR A 78 9.97 -3.13 6.28
CA TYR A 78 9.62 -3.84 7.51
C TYR A 78 9.23 -5.30 7.27
N LEU A 79 8.50 -5.57 6.17
CA LEU A 79 8.19 -6.93 5.75
C LEU A 79 9.47 -7.70 5.38
N ASN A 80 10.46 -7.05 4.76
CA ASN A 80 11.75 -7.62 4.40
C ASN A 80 12.67 -7.90 5.60
N SER A 81 12.20 -7.79 6.85
CA SER A 81 12.98 -8.21 8.00
C SER A 81 13.00 -9.74 8.14
N GLN A 82 14.14 -10.28 8.58
CA GLN A 82 14.32 -11.73 8.72
C GLN A 82 13.33 -12.33 9.72
N ASP A 83 13.02 -11.63 10.81
CA ASP A 83 12.08 -12.09 11.83
C ASP A 83 10.67 -12.27 11.26
N GLN A 84 10.18 -11.30 10.48
CA GLN A 84 8.85 -11.35 9.87
C GLN A 84 8.75 -12.47 8.84
N LEU A 85 9.76 -12.59 7.98
CA LEU A 85 9.81 -13.66 6.99
C LEU A 85 9.99 -15.03 7.64
N ASN A 86 10.71 -15.14 8.76
CA ASN A 86 10.82 -16.39 9.51
C ASN A 86 9.46 -16.81 10.10
N GLU A 87 8.69 -15.90 10.72
CA GLU A 87 7.36 -16.22 11.24
C GLU A 87 6.44 -16.79 10.12
N LEU A 88 6.54 -16.22 8.91
CA LEU A 88 5.81 -16.69 7.73
C LEU A 88 6.35 -18.03 7.21
N LEU A 89 7.67 -18.17 7.08
CA LEU A 89 8.32 -19.39 6.58
C LEU A 89 8.13 -20.57 7.53
N GLU A 90 8.16 -20.37 8.84
CA GLU A 90 7.90 -21.42 9.84
C GLU A 90 6.57 -22.13 9.61
N PHE A 91 5.57 -21.39 9.13
CA PHE A 91 4.28 -21.96 8.78
C PHE A 91 4.39 -22.95 7.61
N PHE A 92 5.09 -22.57 6.55
CA PHE A 92 5.21 -23.38 5.32
C PHE A 92 6.29 -24.46 5.39
N LEU A 93 7.35 -24.23 6.18
CA LEU A 93 8.41 -25.21 6.43
C LEU A 93 7.96 -26.33 7.38
N ASN A 94 6.86 -26.13 8.12
CA ASN A 94 6.22 -27.20 8.88
C ASN A 94 5.38 -28.09 7.93
N PRO A 95 5.72 -29.39 7.76
CA PRO A 95 5.02 -30.25 6.80
C PRO A 95 3.54 -30.48 7.10
N GLU A 96 3.15 -30.50 8.38
CA GLU A 96 1.75 -30.69 8.77
C GLU A 96 0.92 -29.45 8.41
N LYS A 97 1.40 -28.26 8.77
CA LYS A 97 0.73 -26.99 8.47
C LYS A 97 0.69 -26.71 6.97
N SER A 98 1.80 -26.96 6.28
CA SER A 98 1.91 -26.76 4.84
C SER A 98 0.94 -27.64 4.05
N LYS A 99 0.82 -28.93 4.41
CA LYS A 99 -0.15 -29.85 3.78
C LYS A 99 -1.59 -29.54 4.17
N ALA A 100 -1.82 -28.89 5.32
CA ALA A 100 -3.16 -28.56 5.80
C ALA A 100 -3.77 -27.31 5.14
N VAL A 101 -2.97 -26.45 4.51
CA VAL A 101 -3.48 -25.28 3.77
C VAL A 101 -3.76 -25.59 2.31
N SER A 102 -4.70 -24.84 1.72
CA SER A 102 -5.10 -25.02 0.33
C SER A 102 -3.98 -24.74 -0.66
N THR A 103 -4.03 -25.39 -1.83
CA THR A 103 -3.11 -25.15 -2.94
C THR A 103 -3.07 -23.68 -3.33
N GLN A 104 -4.22 -22.98 -3.31
CA GLN A 104 -4.29 -21.55 -3.59
C GLN A 104 -3.39 -20.73 -2.66
N ILE A 105 -3.40 -21.01 -1.36
CA ILE A 105 -2.57 -20.32 -0.37
C ILE A 105 -1.09 -20.59 -0.63
N GLN A 106 -0.75 -21.85 -0.90
CA GLN A 106 0.63 -22.23 -1.16
C GLN A 106 1.16 -21.58 -2.47
N MET A 107 0.34 -21.53 -3.52
CA MET A 107 0.68 -20.82 -4.77
C MET A 107 0.80 -19.31 -4.55
N LYS A 108 -0.13 -18.71 -3.81
CA LYS A 108 -0.13 -17.27 -3.53
C LYS A 108 1.15 -16.86 -2.81
N ILE A 109 1.53 -17.54 -1.72
CA ILE A 109 2.74 -17.17 -0.99
C ILE A 109 4.00 -17.33 -1.84
N TYR A 110 4.08 -18.40 -2.64
CA TYR A 110 5.24 -18.64 -3.48
C TYR A 110 5.37 -17.58 -4.57
N SER A 111 4.25 -17.19 -5.18
CA SER A 111 4.18 -16.06 -6.11
C SER A 111 4.60 -14.75 -5.45
N LEU A 112 4.09 -14.43 -4.25
CA LEU A 112 4.45 -13.21 -3.54
C LEU A 112 5.95 -13.14 -3.25
N LEU A 113 6.52 -14.20 -2.68
CA LEU A 113 7.96 -14.23 -2.37
C LEU A 113 8.82 -14.11 -3.62
N LYS A 114 8.46 -14.81 -4.72
CA LYS A 114 9.17 -14.71 -6.01
C LYS A 114 9.09 -13.28 -6.57
N THR A 115 7.90 -12.69 -6.57
CA THR A 115 7.66 -11.33 -7.06
C THR A 115 8.43 -10.30 -6.23
N TRP A 116 8.42 -10.40 -4.90
CA TRP A 116 9.16 -9.49 -4.03
C TRP A 116 10.68 -9.65 -4.18
N ALA A 117 11.17 -10.88 -4.29
CA ALA A 117 12.59 -11.14 -4.53
C ALA A 117 13.08 -10.47 -5.83
N ILE A 118 12.27 -10.47 -6.89
CA ILE A 118 12.58 -9.83 -8.17
C ILE A 118 12.45 -8.30 -8.05
N SER A 119 11.30 -7.82 -7.56
CA SER A 119 10.95 -6.39 -7.54
C SER A 119 11.88 -5.58 -6.64
N TYR A 120 12.36 -6.18 -5.55
CA TYR A 120 13.22 -5.51 -4.57
C TYR A 120 14.69 -5.93 -4.61
N LYS A 121 15.13 -6.61 -5.69
CA LYS A 121 16.50 -7.14 -5.81
C LYS A 121 17.61 -6.13 -5.46
N ASN A 122 17.41 -4.87 -5.84
CA ASN A 122 18.35 -3.77 -5.60
C ASN A 122 17.79 -2.66 -4.69
N ALA A 123 16.64 -2.88 -4.06
CA ALA A 123 15.96 -1.88 -3.25
C ALA A 123 16.44 -1.84 -1.78
N PHE A 124 17.04 -2.93 -1.30
CA PHE A 124 17.49 -3.08 0.09
C PHE A 124 18.96 -3.50 0.14
N SER A 125 19.64 -3.21 1.26
CA SER A 125 20.99 -3.71 1.54
C SER A 125 21.06 -5.24 1.66
N SER A 126 19.95 -5.88 2.02
CA SER A 126 19.79 -7.33 2.04
C SER A 126 18.39 -7.70 1.59
N ASN A 127 18.29 -8.48 0.52
CA ASN A 127 17.02 -8.96 -0.02
C ASN A 127 16.60 -10.27 0.68
N ASN A 128 15.97 -10.16 1.85
CA ASN A 128 15.57 -11.34 2.61
C ASN A 128 14.42 -12.11 1.94
N PHE A 129 13.69 -11.50 0.99
CA PHE A 129 12.72 -12.21 0.15
C PHE A 129 13.38 -13.29 -0.72
N GLU A 130 14.54 -12.99 -1.31
CA GLU A 130 15.31 -13.96 -2.10
C GLU A 130 15.78 -15.12 -1.21
N TYR A 131 16.29 -14.81 -0.01
CA TYR A 131 16.64 -15.82 0.98
C TYR A 131 15.45 -16.70 1.39
N ALA A 132 14.27 -16.11 1.56
CA ALA A 132 13.05 -16.83 1.88
C ALA A 132 12.62 -17.78 0.74
N CYS A 133 12.65 -17.33 -0.51
CA CYS A 133 12.43 -18.17 -1.69
C CYS A 133 13.39 -19.36 -1.72
N ASP A 134 14.68 -19.12 -1.53
CA ASP A 134 15.71 -20.15 -1.59
C ASP A 134 15.58 -21.17 -0.46
N ARG A 135 15.08 -20.76 0.72
CA ARG A 135 14.76 -21.69 1.80
C ARG A 135 13.60 -22.61 1.44
N LEU A 136 12.54 -22.10 0.83
CA LEU A 136 11.42 -22.95 0.37
C LEU A 136 11.90 -23.95 -0.68
N LYS A 137 12.67 -23.50 -1.69
CA LYS A 137 13.26 -24.37 -2.72
C LYS A 137 14.14 -25.47 -2.14
N ARG A 138 15.05 -25.12 -1.22
CA ARG A 138 15.96 -26.08 -0.56
C ARG A 138 15.23 -27.16 0.24
N ASN A 139 14.02 -26.87 0.71
CA ASN A 139 13.18 -27.82 1.43
C ASN A 139 12.19 -28.56 0.50
N ASN A 140 12.42 -28.54 -0.81
CA ASN A 140 11.57 -29.15 -1.84
C ASN A 140 10.11 -28.65 -1.79
N ILE A 141 9.90 -27.43 -1.30
CA ILE A 141 8.62 -26.72 -1.39
C ILE A 141 8.69 -25.88 -2.66
N SER A 142 8.51 -26.54 -3.80
CA SER A 142 8.41 -25.89 -5.11
C SER A 142 7.00 -26.11 -5.65
N ILE A 143 6.38 -25.01 -6.07
CA ILE A 143 5.05 -25.01 -6.65
C ILE A 143 5.17 -24.36 -8.01
N ASN A 144 4.65 -25.03 -9.04
CA ASN A 144 4.56 -24.44 -10.35
C ASN A 144 3.56 -23.27 -10.29
N ILE A 145 4.04 -22.08 -10.60
CA ILE A 145 3.26 -20.83 -10.64
C ILE A 145 3.36 -20.15 -12.01
N ASP A 146 3.85 -20.86 -13.03
CA ASP A 146 4.08 -20.28 -14.36
C ASP A 146 2.74 -19.93 -15.06
N ASP A 147 1.64 -20.59 -14.68
CA ASP A 147 0.28 -20.34 -15.18
C ASP A 147 -0.61 -19.58 -14.17
N LEU A 148 -0.02 -18.79 -13.26
CA LEU A 148 -0.79 -18.10 -12.22
C LEU A 148 -1.52 -16.87 -12.79
N TYR A 149 -2.77 -17.05 -13.23
CA TYR A 149 -3.55 -16.02 -13.92
C TYR A 149 -4.03 -14.85 -13.02
N ASN A 150 -4.26 -15.07 -11.72
CA ASN A 150 -4.93 -14.08 -10.86
C ASN A 150 -4.22 -13.84 -9.51
N SER A 151 -2.89 -13.72 -9.50
CA SER A 151 -2.13 -13.42 -8.27
C SER A 151 -2.24 -11.97 -7.78
N HIS A 152 -3.21 -11.20 -8.26
CA HIS A 152 -3.37 -9.79 -7.89
C HIS A 152 -3.90 -9.66 -6.45
N TRP A 153 -3.77 -8.47 -5.84
CA TRP A 153 -4.19 -8.23 -4.44
C TRP A 153 -5.70 -8.02 -4.27
N LEU A 154 -6.46 -8.06 -5.37
CA LEU A 154 -7.91 -7.86 -5.33
C LEU A 154 -8.59 -9.00 -4.57
N PRO A 155 -9.42 -8.72 -3.56
CA PRO A 155 -9.95 -9.75 -2.67
C PRO A 155 -11.11 -10.57 -3.27
N ASP A 156 -11.55 -10.29 -4.50
CA ASP A 156 -12.72 -10.95 -5.11
C ASP A 156 -12.43 -12.33 -5.68
N LYS A 157 -11.17 -12.63 -6.02
CA LYS A 157 -10.80 -13.89 -6.69
C LYS A 157 -9.63 -14.58 -6.02
N ASP A 158 -9.62 -15.91 -6.11
CA ASP A 158 -8.43 -16.68 -5.81
C ASP A 158 -7.41 -16.63 -6.96
N VAL A 159 -6.27 -17.29 -6.73
CA VAL A 159 -5.16 -17.35 -7.70
C VAL A 159 -5.52 -18.00 -9.04
N PHE A 160 -6.62 -18.76 -9.11
CA PHE A 160 -7.15 -19.37 -10.33
C PHE A 160 -8.24 -18.52 -10.99
N GLY A 161 -8.67 -17.42 -10.35
CA GLY A 161 -9.75 -16.56 -10.84
C GLY A 161 -11.13 -16.93 -10.34
N SER A 162 -11.24 -17.91 -9.44
CA SER A 162 -12.52 -18.32 -8.86
C SER A 162 -13.00 -17.24 -7.88
N PRO A 163 -14.28 -16.83 -7.91
CA PRO A 163 -14.80 -15.87 -6.94
C PRO A 163 -14.68 -16.38 -5.50
N ILE A 164 -14.05 -15.60 -4.63
CA ILE A 164 -13.93 -15.90 -3.19
C ILE A 164 -14.72 -14.91 -2.33
N ASP A 165 -15.00 -13.72 -2.85
CA ASP A 165 -15.86 -12.73 -2.23
C ASP A 165 -17.22 -12.70 -2.94
N SER A 166 -18.30 -12.62 -2.17
CA SER A 166 -19.66 -12.61 -2.70
C SER A 166 -20.20 -11.22 -2.98
N VAL A 167 -19.51 -10.17 -2.53
CA VAL A 167 -20.00 -8.80 -2.62
C VAL A 167 -19.30 -8.05 -3.75
N SER A 168 -20.10 -7.45 -4.63
CA SER A 168 -19.62 -6.53 -5.66
C SER A 168 -18.98 -5.31 -5.01
N TYR A 169 -17.87 -4.83 -5.58
CA TYR A 169 -17.19 -3.63 -5.09
C TYR A 169 -18.12 -2.41 -5.08
N ASN A 170 -18.30 -1.80 -3.90
CA ASN A 170 -18.89 -0.46 -3.82
C ASN A 170 -17.79 0.58 -4.09
N LEU A 171 -17.70 1.00 -5.35
CA LEU A 171 -16.66 1.91 -5.81
C LEU A 171 -16.86 3.34 -5.30
N GLN A 172 -18.09 3.74 -5.01
CA GLN A 172 -18.37 5.05 -4.43
C GLN A 172 -17.74 5.20 -3.04
N ASP A 173 -17.75 4.14 -2.23
CA ASP A 173 -17.10 4.17 -0.92
C ASP A 173 -15.57 4.25 -1.05
N VAL A 174 -14.98 3.51 -1.98
CA VAL A 174 -13.54 3.54 -2.25
C VAL A 174 -13.11 4.91 -2.75
N PHE A 175 -13.88 5.49 -3.68
CA PHE A 175 -13.74 6.87 -4.11
C PHE A 175 -13.85 7.85 -2.95
N GLY A 176 -14.82 7.63 -2.05
CA GLY A 176 -15.00 8.44 -0.85
C GLY A 176 -13.76 8.47 0.04
N GLU A 177 -13.08 7.34 0.24
CA GLU A 177 -11.82 7.28 1.00
C GLU A 177 -10.66 7.97 0.27
N ILE A 178 -10.51 7.76 -1.06
CA ILE A 178 -9.50 8.48 -1.86
C ILE A 178 -9.75 9.99 -1.81
N SER A 179 -11.00 10.43 -1.96
CA SER A 179 -11.39 11.83 -1.90
C SER A 179 -11.11 12.44 -0.53
N LYS A 180 -11.44 11.72 0.55
CA LYS A 180 -11.18 12.16 1.92
C LYS A 180 -9.68 12.32 2.19
N GLU A 181 -8.87 11.34 1.80
CA GLU A 181 -7.41 11.40 1.91
C GLU A 181 -6.86 12.63 1.19
N ASN A 182 -7.20 12.80 -0.09
CA ASN A 182 -6.66 13.88 -0.89
C ASN A 182 -7.16 15.26 -0.46
N LYS A 183 -8.40 15.38 0.05
CA LYS A 183 -8.91 16.65 0.64
C LYS A 183 -8.06 17.10 1.83
N GLN A 184 -7.67 16.17 2.71
CA GLN A 184 -6.82 16.49 3.85
C GLN A 184 -5.44 16.96 3.39
N LEU A 185 -4.82 16.23 2.46
CA LEU A 185 -3.51 16.60 1.90
C LEU A 185 -3.56 17.94 1.15
N HIS A 186 -4.65 18.21 0.44
CA HIS A 186 -4.86 19.48 -0.26
C HIS A 186 -4.94 20.66 0.73
N ALA A 187 -5.65 20.50 1.84
CA ALA A 187 -5.72 21.53 2.88
C ALA A 187 -4.34 21.82 3.50
N GLU A 188 -3.50 20.78 3.68
CA GLU A 188 -2.12 20.96 4.13
C GLU A 188 -1.28 21.74 3.09
N LEU A 189 -1.39 21.41 1.80
CA LEU A 189 -0.73 22.15 0.73
C LEU A 189 -1.17 23.62 0.69
N GLN A 190 -2.46 23.90 0.85
CA GLN A 190 -2.97 25.27 0.93
C GLN A 190 -2.33 26.05 2.09
N SER A 191 -2.21 25.41 3.26
CA SER A 191 -1.55 26.03 4.41
C SER A 191 -0.06 26.29 4.15
N ILE A 192 0.64 25.37 3.49
CA ILE A 192 2.04 25.52 3.10
C ILE A 192 2.21 26.68 2.12
N PHE A 193 1.38 26.72 1.08
CA PHE A 193 1.40 27.78 0.07
C PHE A 193 1.14 29.16 0.68
N GLN A 194 0.14 29.26 1.56
CA GLN A 194 -0.20 30.53 2.23
C GLN A 194 0.94 31.00 3.15
N MET A 195 1.56 30.07 3.89
CA MET A 195 2.75 30.36 4.68
C MET A 195 3.88 30.91 3.80
N ALA A 196 4.26 30.21 2.74
CA ALA A 196 5.34 30.62 1.84
C ALA A 196 5.05 31.97 1.17
N SER A 197 3.82 32.19 0.72
CA SER A 197 3.38 33.43 0.08
C SER A 197 3.42 34.62 1.04
N ASN A 198 3.03 34.42 2.30
CA ASN A 198 3.03 35.48 3.30
C ASN A 198 4.45 35.89 3.68
N GLU A 199 5.37 34.93 3.82
CA GLU A 199 6.78 35.24 4.11
C GLU A 199 7.45 35.96 2.94
N LYS A 200 7.18 35.57 1.69
CA LYS A 200 7.66 36.29 0.49
C LYS A 200 7.13 37.73 0.43
N LYS A 201 5.84 37.95 0.71
CA LYS A 201 5.23 39.29 0.71
C LYS A 201 5.79 40.24 1.77
N LYS A 202 6.28 39.72 2.89
CA LYS A 202 6.86 40.54 3.96
C LYS A 202 8.26 41.04 3.63
N GLY A 203 8.89 40.59 2.53
CA GLY A 203 10.25 40.99 2.15
C GLY A 203 11.28 40.73 3.25
N SER A 204 11.01 39.75 4.12
CA SER A 204 11.83 39.50 5.30
C SER A 204 13.15 38.86 4.89
N VAL A 205 14.26 39.38 5.42
CA VAL A 205 15.56 38.69 5.33
C VAL A 205 15.35 37.29 5.91
N LEU A 206 15.71 36.27 5.12
CA LEU A 206 15.55 34.87 5.47
C LEU A 206 16.44 34.52 6.68
N ASP A 207 15.95 34.78 7.88
CA ASP A 207 16.59 34.32 9.11
C ASP A 207 16.60 32.77 9.18
N GLU A 208 17.42 32.23 10.07
CA GLU A 208 17.54 30.77 10.25
C GLU A 208 16.19 30.09 10.55
N GLY A 209 15.27 30.79 11.22
CA GLY A 209 13.94 30.30 11.54
C GLY A 209 13.03 30.19 10.32
N ILE A 210 13.06 31.17 9.41
CA ILE A 210 12.33 31.14 8.14
C ILE A 210 12.92 30.08 7.23
N GLN A 211 14.25 30.01 7.11
CA GLN A 211 14.93 28.97 6.31
C GLN A 211 14.56 27.56 6.77
N LYS A 212 14.55 27.31 8.09
CA LYS A 212 14.12 26.03 8.66
C LYS A 212 12.66 25.72 8.35
N ARG A 213 11.76 26.71 8.42
CA ARG A 213 10.33 26.55 8.07
C ARG A 213 10.15 26.21 6.59
N PHE A 214 10.87 26.89 5.68
CA PHE A 214 10.84 26.60 4.24
C PHE A 214 11.37 25.19 3.94
N LYS A 215 12.48 24.79 4.58
CA LYS A 215 13.03 23.43 4.44
C LYS A 215 12.02 22.36 4.89
N ASN A 216 11.42 22.54 6.06
CA ASN A 216 10.40 21.62 6.58
C ASN A 216 9.16 21.56 5.67
N ALA A 217 8.72 22.71 5.16
CA ALA A 217 7.60 22.79 4.24
C ALA A 217 7.91 22.10 2.91
N ARG A 218 9.12 22.24 2.36
CA ARG A 218 9.57 21.54 1.16
C ARG A 218 9.57 20.02 1.37
N GLN A 219 10.19 19.56 2.45
CA GLN A 219 10.16 18.14 2.83
C GLN A 219 8.74 17.60 2.99
N ARG A 220 7.81 18.39 3.55
CA ARG A 220 6.41 17.98 3.66
C ARG A 220 5.73 17.94 2.29
N THR A 221 5.93 18.93 1.43
CA THR A 221 5.40 18.95 0.05
C THR A 221 5.88 17.73 -0.74
N ASP A 222 7.18 17.40 -0.66
CA ASP A 222 7.76 16.21 -1.32
C ASP A 222 7.10 14.92 -0.81
N LYS A 223 6.89 14.81 0.51
CA LYS A 223 6.18 13.68 1.11
C LYS A 223 4.73 13.60 0.63
N ILE A 224 4.02 14.72 0.53
CA ILE A 224 2.63 14.75 0.01
C ILE A 224 2.61 14.30 -1.45
N LYS A 225 3.55 14.77 -2.29
CA LYS A 225 3.71 14.37 -3.69
C LYS A 225 3.89 12.86 -3.84
N GLN A 226 4.75 12.25 -3.02
CA GLN A 226 4.91 10.80 -2.97
C GLN A 226 3.59 10.09 -2.59
N MET A 227 2.90 10.56 -1.56
CA MET A 227 1.63 9.97 -1.11
C MET A 227 0.54 10.02 -2.19
N VAL A 228 0.41 11.15 -2.89
CA VAL A 228 -0.49 11.30 -4.04
C VAL A 228 -0.11 10.33 -5.17
N THR A 229 1.18 10.19 -5.45
CA THR A 229 1.69 9.25 -6.46
C THR A 229 1.35 7.81 -6.10
N THR A 230 1.53 7.40 -4.84
CA THR A 230 1.10 6.07 -4.35
C THR A 230 -0.42 5.90 -4.42
N SER A 231 -1.21 6.94 -4.16
CA SER A 231 -2.68 6.88 -4.28
C SER A 231 -3.13 6.73 -5.74
N ARG A 232 -2.43 7.38 -6.67
CA ARG A 232 -2.67 7.26 -8.11
C ARG A 232 -2.28 5.87 -8.62
N ALA A 233 -1.13 5.36 -8.21
CA ALA A 233 -0.69 4.00 -8.55
C ALA A 233 -1.69 2.95 -8.06
N PHE A 234 -2.19 3.09 -6.82
CA PHE A 234 -3.24 2.23 -6.28
C PHE A 234 -4.51 2.23 -7.15
N TRP A 235 -5.00 3.42 -7.52
CA TRP A 235 -6.20 3.52 -8.34
C TRP A 235 -6.00 2.95 -9.75
N ASN A 236 -4.87 3.22 -10.38
CA ASN A 236 -4.57 2.74 -11.73
C ASN A 236 -4.44 1.21 -11.76
N ASP A 237 -3.73 0.65 -10.78
CA ASP A 237 -3.57 -0.80 -10.62
C ASP A 237 -4.92 -1.50 -10.36
N PHE A 238 -5.74 -0.88 -9.49
CA PHE A 238 -7.13 -1.31 -9.30
C PHE A 238 -7.94 -1.26 -10.60
N TYR A 239 -7.83 -0.17 -11.36
CA TYR A 239 -8.58 0.07 -12.59
C TYR A 239 -8.25 -0.96 -13.68
N GLU A 240 -6.96 -1.29 -13.82
CA GLU A 240 -6.44 -2.24 -14.80
C GLU A 240 -6.92 -3.67 -14.50
N HIS A 241 -6.90 -4.06 -13.23
CA HIS A 241 -7.18 -5.43 -12.81
C HIS A 241 -8.65 -5.70 -12.46
N LEU A 242 -9.51 -4.67 -12.46
CA LEU A 242 -10.93 -4.86 -12.27
C LEU A 242 -11.59 -5.50 -13.51
N VAL A 243 -11.87 -6.80 -13.42
CA VAL A 243 -12.46 -7.58 -14.51
C VAL A 243 -13.91 -7.19 -14.81
N ASN A 244 -14.72 -6.95 -13.76
CA ASN A 244 -16.12 -6.60 -13.90
C ASN A 244 -16.35 -5.14 -13.52
N LYS A 245 -16.37 -4.26 -14.52
CA LYS A 245 -16.56 -2.82 -14.32
C LYS A 245 -18.05 -2.51 -14.16
N PRO A 246 -18.50 -1.95 -13.01
CA PRO A 246 -19.90 -1.53 -12.86
C PRO A 246 -20.20 -0.34 -13.77
N SER A 247 -21.48 -0.05 -14.02
CA SER A 247 -21.91 1.02 -14.94
C SER A 247 -21.40 2.41 -14.56
N GLU A 248 -21.19 2.67 -13.27
CA GLU A 248 -20.66 3.93 -12.75
C GLU A 248 -19.14 4.08 -12.84
N PHE A 249 -18.42 3.02 -13.26
CA PHE A 249 -16.96 2.94 -13.19
C PHE A 249 -16.26 4.10 -13.91
N ASN A 250 -16.66 4.41 -15.14
CA ASN A 250 -16.02 5.47 -15.94
C ASN A 250 -16.26 6.87 -15.34
N GLN A 251 -17.42 7.09 -14.71
CA GLN A 251 -17.71 8.37 -14.05
C GLN A 251 -16.86 8.52 -12.79
N ILE A 252 -16.73 7.46 -11.99
CA ILE A 252 -15.89 7.45 -10.79
C ILE A 252 -14.43 7.66 -11.17
N ASP A 253 -13.94 6.94 -12.19
CA ASP A 253 -12.57 7.12 -12.68
C ASP A 253 -12.30 8.56 -13.10
N SER A 254 -13.17 9.17 -13.91
CA SER A 254 -13.04 10.58 -14.29
C SER A 254 -12.99 11.52 -13.07
N ASN A 255 -13.76 11.23 -12.01
CA ASN A 255 -13.72 12.02 -10.79
C ASN A 255 -12.43 11.81 -10.00
N VAL A 256 -11.89 10.59 -9.96
CA VAL A 256 -10.59 10.30 -9.34
C VAL A 256 -9.45 11.01 -10.06
N GLN A 257 -9.42 10.96 -11.40
CA GLN A 257 -8.39 11.65 -12.17
C GLN A 257 -8.39 13.16 -11.92
N LYS A 258 -9.56 13.80 -11.86
CA LYS A 258 -9.68 15.23 -11.50
C LYS A 258 -9.10 15.57 -10.13
N ILE A 259 -9.26 14.68 -9.14
CA ILE A 259 -8.64 14.86 -7.81
C ILE A 259 -7.12 14.86 -7.95
N PHE A 260 -6.57 13.91 -8.69
CA PHE A 260 -5.13 13.79 -8.89
C PHE A 260 -4.54 14.95 -9.68
N GLU A 261 -5.23 15.43 -10.71
CA GLU A 261 -4.85 16.66 -11.45
C GLU A 261 -4.84 17.89 -10.53
N SER A 262 -5.88 18.04 -9.69
CA SER A 262 -5.94 19.13 -8.72
C SER A 262 -4.81 19.07 -7.69
N MET A 263 -4.43 17.86 -7.25
CA MET A 263 -3.30 17.67 -6.34
C MET A 263 -1.97 18.01 -7.00
N ASP A 264 -1.75 17.60 -8.26
CA ASP A 264 -0.53 17.94 -9.00
C ASP A 264 -0.37 19.47 -9.13
N GLN A 265 -1.46 20.18 -9.42
CA GLN A 265 -1.46 21.65 -9.46
C GLN A 265 -1.11 22.26 -8.10
N ALA A 266 -1.72 21.78 -7.01
CA ALA A 266 -1.47 22.27 -5.66
C ALA A 266 -0.01 22.03 -5.22
N VAL A 267 0.55 20.85 -5.53
CA VAL A 267 1.96 20.53 -5.29
C VAL A 267 2.86 21.49 -6.07
N ASN A 268 2.61 21.69 -7.36
CA ASN A 268 3.40 22.59 -8.20
C ASN A 268 3.38 24.04 -7.68
N PHE A 269 2.22 24.55 -7.24
CA PHE A 269 2.13 25.88 -6.63
C PHE A 269 2.95 25.98 -5.34
N CYS A 270 2.95 24.94 -4.49
CA CYS A 270 3.79 24.88 -3.31
C CYS A 270 5.28 24.84 -3.67
N GLU A 271 5.68 24.02 -4.64
CA GLU A 271 7.07 23.92 -5.10
C GLU A 271 7.59 25.28 -5.57
N ILE A 272 6.82 26.00 -6.40
CA ILE A 272 7.15 27.36 -6.86
C ILE A 272 7.20 28.36 -5.69
N ALA A 273 6.20 28.33 -4.80
CA ALA A 273 6.16 29.25 -3.66
C ALA A 273 7.33 29.02 -2.68
N LEU A 274 7.80 27.78 -2.55
CA LEU A 274 8.90 27.38 -1.67
C LEU A 274 10.29 27.47 -2.32
N GLN A 275 10.39 27.84 -3.60
CA GLN A 275 11.66 28.27 -4.17
C GLN A 275 12.14 29.50 -3.40
N LEU A 276 13.25 29.33 -2.67
CA LEU A 276 13.98 30.44 -2.10
C LEU A 276 14.57 31.21 -3.28
N GLU A 277 14.50 32.53 -3.27
CA GLU A 277 15.29 33.34 -4.19
C GLU A 277 16.77 33.18 -3.83
N GLU A 278 17.37 32.06 -4.21
CA GLU A 278 18.81 31.93 -4.34
C GLU A 278 19.23 32.74 -5.56
N GLU A 279 19.17 34.08 -5.51
CA GLU A 279 19.80 34.98 -6.50
C GLU A 279 19.57 36.48 -6.22
N VAL A 280 19.77 36.99 -4.99
CA VAL A 280 19.99 38.44 -4.82
C VAL A 280 21.02 38.75 -3.73
N VAL A 281 22.17 38.06 -3.73
CA VAL A 281 23.40 38.61 -3.14
C VAL A 281 24.61 38.08 -3.94
N SER A 282 24.88 38.73 -5.07
CA SER A 282 26.22 38.75 -5.69
C SER A 282 26.64 40.20 -5.88
#